data_AF-A0A6M4X2H4-F1
#
_entry.id   AF-A0A6M4X2H4-F1
#
_cell.length_a   1.000
_cell.length_b   1.000
_cell.length_c   1.000
_cell.angle_alpha   90.00
_cell.angle_beta   90.00
_cell.angle_gamma   90.00
#
_symmetry.space_group_name_H-M   'P 1'
#
loop_
_entity.id
_entity.type
_entity.pdbx_description
1 polymer ?
#
loop_
_entity_poly.entity_id
_entity_poly.type
_entity_poly.pdbx_seq_one_letter_code
_entity_poly.pdbx_strand_id
1 'polypeptide(L)'
;MYVVSYFTDADEALHLAWSHDGEEFATVNAGRPVLRGTVGTGRLRDPFIGVGPDGLFHLLATDGWTSPRIVHATSADLLTWSPQRLLPAMADVAGALNAWAPEFFLDRGTGLYHLIWSSVVEAGGTAEGRDFEHVGQNHRIWHCTTEDFETFSAPGLFFDPGHSVIDATVRESDGGGFLMAYKDERGTNDLATAHKDIHLTTFETPGGPYSASTGPVTPSVVEGPSMFHRGGETVMIFDHYLEGRYGAARSKDGVEWKPVSLALPPGMRHASVLETPLPAALPLR
;
A
#
# COMPACT_ATOMS: atom_id res chain seq x y z
N MET A 1 1.65 -19.09 2.35
CA MET A 1 2.95 -18.50 1.97
C MET A 1 2.75 -17.01 1.92
N TYR A 2 3.80 -16.24 2.16
CA TYR A 2 3.78 -14.79 2.14
C TYR A 2 4.63 -14.31 0.98
N VAL A 3 4.14 -13.36 0.21
CA VAL A 3 4.90 -12.68 -0.85
C VAL A 3 4.93 -11.20 -0.50
N VAL A 4 6.13 -10.63 -0.47
CA VAL A 4 6.33 -9.19 -0.31
C VAL A 4 6.54 -8.60 -1.68
N SER A 5 5.71 -7.64 -2.07
CA SER A 5 5.96 -6.75 -3.21
C SER A 5 6.57 -5.45 -2.72
N TYR A 6 7.65 -5.01 -3.34
CA TYR A 6 8.35 -3.80 -2.93
C TYR A 6 9.09 -3.14 -4.08
N PHE A 7 9.53 -1.90 -3.89
CA PHE A 7 10.48 -1.23 -4.78
C PHE A 7 11.76 -0.85 -4.02
N THR A 8 12.77 -0.40 -4.76
CA THR A 8 14.00 0.18 -4.20
C THR A 8 14.22 1.57 -4.80
N ASP A 9 14.89 2.47 -4.09
CA ASP A 9 15.19 3.82 -4.59
C ASP A 9 16.01 3.80 -5.89
N ALA A 10 16.82 2.76 -6.10
CA ALA A 10 17.71 2.64 -7.25
C ALA A 10 16.96 2.31 -8.55
N ASP A 11 15.93 1.46 -8.46
CA ASP A 11 15.25 0.91 -9.63
C ASP A 11 13.84 1.48 -9.86
N GLU A 12 13.12 1.84 -8.78
CA GLU A 12 11.68 2.14 -8.81
C GLU A 12 10.91 1.18 -9.71
N ALA A 13 11.10 -0.10 -9.44
CA ALA A 13 10.56 -1.23 -10.18
C ALA A 13 9.97 -2.24 -9.19
N LEU A 14 9.16 -3.19 -9.66
CA LEU A 14 8.64 -4.25 -8.80
C LEU A 14 9.73 -5.27 -8.51
N HIS A 15 10.02 -5.47 -7.23
CA HIS A 15 10.77 -6.59 -6.69
C HIS A 15 9.84 -7.47 -5.86
N LEU A 16 10.22 -8.73 -5.69
CA LEU A 16 9.49 -9.68 -4.87
C LEU A 16 10.42 -10.39 -3.89
N ALA A 17 9.88 -10.71 -2.72
CA ALA A 17 10.46 -11.67 -1.80
C ALA A 17 9.35 -12.60 -1.28
N TRP A 18 9.72 -13.75 -0.74
CA TRP A 18 8.74 -14.73 -0.29
C TRP A 18 9.17 -15.42 1.00
N SER A 19 8.20 -15.89 1.77
CA SER A 19 8.41 -16.62 3.02
C SER A 19 7.39 -17.74 3.23
N HIS A 20 7.84 -18.88 3.76
CA HIS A 20 6.94 -19.95 4.20
C HIS A 20 6.31 -19.67 5.57
N ASP A 21 7.08 -19.07 6.48
CA ASP A 21 6.72 -18.86 7.89
C ASP A 21 6.23 -17.44 8.18
N GLY A 22 6.56 -16.48 7.31
CA GLY A 22 6.26 -15.06 7.50
C GLY A 22 7.25 -14.38 8.45
N GLU A 23 8.41 -14.99 8.69
CA GLU A 23 9.50 -14.46 9.52
C GLU A 23 10.76 -14.23 8.68
N GLU A 24 11.13 -15.21 7.84
CA GLU A 24 12.29 -15.11 6.96
C GLU A 24 11.89 -14.98 5.49
N PHE A 25 12.18 -13.83 4.88
CA PHE A 25 11.86 -13.54 3.50
C PHE A 25 13.09 -13.66 2.60
N ALA A 26 13.02 -14.55 1.61
CA ALA A 26 14.04 -14.72 0.59
C ALA A 26 13.69 -13.92 -0.66
N THR A 27 14.67 -13.25 -1.26
CA THR A 27 14.45 -12.48 -2.49
C THR A 27 14.14 -13.38 -3.68
N VAL A 28 13.25 -12.93 -4.55
CA VAL A 28 12.98 -13.53 -5.87
C VAL A 28 13.95 -12.94 -6.89
N ASN A 29 14.24 -13.68 -7.96
CA ASN A 29 15.09 -13.23 -9.08
C ASN A 29 16.48 -12.70 -8.63
N ALA A 30 17.04 -13.30 -7.57
CA ALA A 30 18.29 -12.87 -6.94
C ALA A 30 18.30 -11.38 -6.54
N GLY A 31 17.14 -10.85 -6.11
CA GLY A 31 16.95 -9.46 -5.70
C GLY A 31 16.79 -8.46 -6.84
N ARG A 32 16.90 -8.88 -8.11
CA ARG A 32 16.66 -8.01 -9.26
C ARG A 32 15.15 -7.77 -9.46
N PRO A 33 14.75 -6.65 -10.08
CA PRO A 33 13.34 -6.41 -10.41
C PRO A 33 12.75 -7.55 -11.24
N VAL A 34 11.50 -7.91 -10.95
CA VAL A 34 10.70 -8.87 -11.74
C VAL A 34 9.86 -8.15 -12.80
N LEU A 35 9.56 -6.86 -12.61
CA LEU A 35 8.85 -6.04 -13.60
C LEU A 35 9.36 -4.59 -13.53
N ARG A 36 9.64 -4.00 -14.70
CA ARG A 36 9.99 -2.58 -14.84
C ARG A 36 8.85 -1.81 -15.51
N GLY A 37 8.68 -0.54 -15.18
CA GLY A 37 7.63 0.31 -15.76
C GLY A 37 7.82 0.51 -17.26
N THR A 38 6.74 0.39 -18.02
CA THR A 38 6.72 0.58 -19.49
C THR A 38 5.69 1.61 -19.96
N VAL A 39 4.93 2.17 -19.02
CA VAL A 39 3.89 3.19 -19.24
C VAL A 39 4.10 4.36 -18.30
N GLY A 40 3.45 5.49 -18.60
CA GLY A 40 3.48 6.68 -17.75
C GLY A 40 4.90 7.23 -17.61
N THR A 41 5.30 7.47 -16.37
CA THR A 41 6.65 7.92 -15.99
C THR A 41 7.71 6.83 -16.09
N GLY A 42 7.30 5.56 -16.25
CA GLY A 42 8.17 4.39 -16.20
C GLY A 42 8.56 3.95 -14.79
N ARG A 43 8.06 4.63 -13.75
CA ARG A 43 8.32 4.33 -12.34
C ARG A 43 7.21 3.44 -11.79
N LEU A 44 7.58 2.44 -11.00
CA LEU A 44 6.68 1.58 -10.21
C LEU A 44 7.07 1.73 -8.74
N ARG A 45 6.38 2.59 -8.01
CA ARG A 45 6.55 2.77 -6.57
C ARG A 45 5.38 2.17 -5.81
N ASP A 46 5.60 1.87 -4.53
CA ASP A 46 4.58 1.41 -3.58
C ASP A 46 3.73 0.23 -4.13
N PRO A 47 4.36 -0.85 -4.65
CA PRO A 47 3.63 -1.88 -5.36
C PRO A 47 2.76 -2.70 -4.41
N PHE A 48 1.47 -2.79 -4.71
CA PHE A 48 0.51 -3.67 -4.06
C PHE A 48 0.15 -4.83 -4.98
N ILE A 49 0.09 -6.05 -4.44
CA ILE A 49 -0.43 -7.22 -5.16
C ILE A 49 -1.55 -7.87 -4.37
N GLY A 50 -2.73 -7.98 -4.99
CA GLY A 50 -3.85 -8.76 -4.48
C GLY A 50 -4.35 -9.78 -5.51
N VAL A 51 -5.31 -10.61 -5.12
CA VAL A 51 -5.98 -11.57 -6.04
C VAL A 51 -7.29 -10.98 -6.53
N GLY A 52 -7.43 -10.87 -7.85
CA GLY A 52 -8.61 -10.34 -8.51
C GLY A 52 -9.75 -11.36 -8.65
N PRO A 53 -10.89 -10.92 -9.22
CA PRO A 53 -12.09 -11.75 -9.39
C PRO A 53 -11.89 -12.92 -10.35
N ASP A 54 -10.90 -12.82 -11.24
CA ASP A 54 -10.52 -13.83 -12.23
C ASP A 54 -9.49 -14.85 -11.69
N GLY A 55 -9.05 -14.69 -10.43
CA GLY A 55 -8.05 -15.52 -9.79
C GLY A 55 -6.60 -15.19 -10.17
N LEU A 56 -6.36 -14.12 -10.95
CA LEU A 56 -5.02 -13.63 -11.24
C LEU A 56 -4.50 -12.76 -10.09
N PHE A 57 -3.18 -12.56 -10.07
CA PHE A 57 -2.53 -11.53 -9.27
C PHE A 57 -2.65 -10.20 -10.00
N HIS A 58 -3.18 -9.19 -9.33
CA HIS A 58 -3.29 -7.82 -9.84
C HIS A 58 -2.30 -6.94 -9.10
N LEU A 59 -1.38 -6.32 -9.86
CA LEU A 59 -0.46 -5.30 -9.38
C LEU A 59 -1.13 -3.93 -9.50
N LEU A 60 -1.08 -3.14 -8.43
CA LEU A 60 -1.21 -1.69 -8.47
C LEU A 60 0.12 -1.04 -8.05
N ALA A 61 0.49 0.08 -8.67
CA ALA A 61 1.67 0.84 -8.29
C ALA A 61 1.49 2.34 -8.58
N THR A 62 2.16 3.17 -7.79
CA THR A 62 2.29 4.61 -8.01
C THR A 62 3.11 4.89 -9.29
N ASP A 63 2.54 5.65 -10.23
CA ASP A 63 3.21 6.11 -11.46
C ASP A 63 4.08 7.36 -11.21
N GLY A 64 4.96 7.29 -10.21
CA GLY A 64 5.78 8.43 -9.79
C GLY A 64 5.02 9.54 -9.02
N TRP A 65 5.79 10.50 -8.51
CA TRP A 65 5.32 11.48 -7.52
C TRP A 65 4.22 12.43 -8.00
N THR A 66 4.21 12.80 -9.28
CA THR A 66 3.33 13.83 -9.83
C THR A 66 2.24 13.28 -10.74
N SER A 67 2.09 11.95 -10.84
CA SER A 67 1.09 11.34 -11.72
C SER A 67 -0.22 11.12 -10.98
N PRO A 68 -1.36 11.56 -11.54
CA PRO A 68 -2.70 11.28 -10.99
C PRO A 68 -3.22 9.88 -11.41
N ARG A 69 -2.32 8.97 -11.76
CA ARG A 69 -2.62 7.66 -12.37
C ARG A 69 -1.97 6.54 -11.57
N ILE A 70 -2.58 5.36 -11.67
CA ILE A 70 -2.10 4.13 -11.05
C ILE A 70 -1.67 3.18 -12.17
N VAL A 71 -0.51 2.56 -12.04
CA VAL A 71 -0.10 1.47 -12.94
C VAL A 71 -0.83 0.20 -12.54
N HIS A 72 -1.40 -0.50 -13.52
CA HIS A 72 -2.04 -1.81 -13.33
C HIS A 72 -1.48 -2.84 -14.32
N ALA A 73 -1.23 -4.06 -13.82
CA ALA A 73 -0.87 -5.23 -14.61
C ALA A 73 -1.32 -6.50 -13.89
N THR A 74 -1.49 -7.60 -14.62
CA THR A 74 -1.87 -8.90 -14.04
C THR A 74 -0.83 -9.96 -14.29
N SER A 75 -0.83 -11.00 -13.44
CA SER A 75 0.05 -12.16 -13.56
C SER A 75 -0.64 -13.42 -13.04
N ALA A 76 -0.35 -14.57 -13.65
CA ALA A 76 -0.78 -15.87 -13.14
C ALA A 76 0.24 -16.50 -12.18
N ASP A 77 1.49 -16.02 -12.16
CA ASP A 77 2.63 -16.69 -11.52
C ASP A 77 3.59 -15.75 -10.75
N LEU A 78 3.29 -14.44 -10.72
CA LEU A 78 4.09 -13.35 -10.14
C LEU A 78 5.41 -13.05 -10.87
N LEU A 79 5.72 -13.76 -11.96
CA LEU A 79 6.97 -13.64 -12.71
C LEU A 79 6.74 -13.11 -14.12
N THR A 80 5.69 -13.59 -14.76
CA THR A 80 5.25 -13.19 -16.10
C THR A 80 4.07 -12.25 -15.97
N TRP A 81 4.23 -11.02 -16.44
CA TRP A 81 3.23 -9.96 -16.30
C TRP A 81 2.60 -9.59 -17.64
N SER A 82 1.32 -9.23 -17.60
CA SER A 82 0.61 -8.64 -18.73
C SER A 82 1.25 -7.32 -19.16
N PRO A 83 0.91 -6.80 -20.36
CA PRO A 83 1.14 -5.39 -20.66
C PRO A 83 0.56 -4.50 -19.55
N GLN A 84 1.32 -3.47 -19.16
CA GLN A 84 0.91 -2.50 -18.16
C GLN A 84 -0.07 -1.49 -18.77
N ARG A 85 -1.00 -1.00 -17.96
CA ARG A 85 -1.87 0.13 -18.30
C ARG A 85 -1.93 1.14 -17.17
N LEU A 86 -2.33 2.37 -17.50
CA LEU A 86 -2.57 3.42 -16.53
C LEU A 86 -4.07 3.54 -16.24
N LEU A 87 -4.45 3.30 -14.99
CA LEU A 87 -5.79 3.59 -14.49
C LEU A 87 -5.90 5.10 -14.25
N PRO A 88 -6.92 5.79 -14.80
CA PRO A 88 -7.09 7.24 -14.67
C PRO A 88 -7.70 7.65 -13.32
N ALA A 89 -7.21 7.09 -12.21
CA ALA A 89 -7.85 7.16 -10.88
C ALA A 89 -8.24 8.59 -10.44
N MET A 90 -7.37 9.57 -10.69
CA MET A 90 -7.62 10.98 -10.34
C MET A 90 -7.60 11.92 -11.55
N ALA A 91 -7.53 11.39 -12.78
CA ALA A 91 -7.30 12.20 -13.97
C ALA A 91 -8.42 13.22 -14.26
N ASP A 92 -9.66 12.87 -13.87
CA ASP A 92 -10.85 13.72 -14.07
C ASP A 92 -11.24 14.51 -12.81
N VAL A 93 -10.47 14.41 -11.72
CA VAL A 93 -10.70 15.16 -10.48
C VAL A 93 -9.97 16.50 -10.57
N ALA A 94 -10.73 17.58 -10.67
CA ALA A 94 -10.18 18.93 -10.77
C ALA A 94 -9.28 19.27 -9.56
N GLY A 95 -8.04 19.68 -9.84
CA GLY A 95 -7.06 20.02 -8.81
C GLY A 95 -6.31 18.82 -8.21
N ALA A 96 -6.56 17.60 -8.68
CA ALA A 96 -5.78 16.45 -8.25
C ALA A 96 -4.35 16.50 -8.77
N LEU A 97 -3.40 16.22 -7.88
CA LEU A 97 -1.97 16.37 -8.18
C LEU A 97 -1.23 15.04 -8.29
N ASN A 98 -1.78 13.97 -7.72
CA ASN A 98 -1.12 12.67 -7.63
C ASN A 98 -2.12 11.53 -7.27
N ALA A 99 -1.69 10.28 -7.43
CA ALA A 99 -2.31 9.09 -6.84
C ALA A 99 -1.20 8.14 -6.35
N TRP A 100 -1.04 8.01 -5.03
CA TRP A 100 0.08 7.29 -4.41
C TRP A 100 -0.36 6.10 -3.56
N ALA A 101 0.55 5.14 -3.40
CA ALA A 101 0.40 3.94 -2.58
C ALA A 101 -0.97 3.26 -2.78
N PRO A 102 -1.30 2.86 -4.02
CA PRO A 102 -2.59 2.26 -4.29
C PRO A 102 -2.67 0.82 -3.76
N GLU A 103 -3.73 0.51 -3.02
CA GLU A 103 -4.08 -0.84 -2.61
C GLU A 103 -5.51 -1.20 -3.03
N PHE A 104 -5.88 -2.48 -2.92
CA PHE A 104 -7.29 -2.86 -3.00
C PHE A 104 -7.68 -3.95 -2.01
N PHE A 105 -8.96 -3.98 -1.64
CA PHE A 105 -9.56 -5.03 -0.83
C PHE A 105 -10.96 -5.38 -1.33
N LEU A 106 -11.40 -6.61 -1.08
CA LEU A 106 -12.72 -7.10 -1.45
C LEU A 106 -13.71 -6.86 -0.30
N ASP A 107 -14.80 -6.17 -0.58
CA ASP A 107 -15.99 -6.19 0.28
C ASP A 107 -16.85 -7.41 -0.10
N ARG A 108 -16.80 -8.46 0.73
CA ARG A 108 -17.57 -9.69 0.48
C ARG A 108 -19.07 -9.51 0.59
N GLY A 109 -19.55 -8.46 1.27
CA GLY A 109 -20.97 -8.16 1.39
C GLY A 109 -21.57 -7.70 0.06
N THR A 110 -20.80 -6.95 -0.73
CA THR A 110 -21.22 -6.40 -2.03
C THR A 110 -20.61 -7.12 -3.23
N GLY A 111 -19.48 -7.82 -3.04
CA GLY A 111 -18.68 -8.41 -4.12
C GLY A 111 -17.77 -7.40 -4.82
N LEU A 112 -17.71 -6.16 -4.35
CA LEU A 112 -16.93 -5.09 -4.98
C LEU A 112 -15.50 -5.06 -4.45
N TYR A 113 -14.56 -4.82 -5.37
CA TYR A 113 -13.20 -4.43 -5.01
C TYR A 113 -13.15 -2.93 -4.79
N HIS A 114 -12.65 -2.52 -3.63
CA HIS A 114 -12.39 -1.14 -3.28
C HIS A 114 -10.90 -0.86 -3.50
N LEU A 115 -10.60 0.04 -4.44
CA LEU A 115 -9.24 0.55 -4.64
C LEU A 115 -9.09 1.80 -3.78
N ILE A 116 -8.01 1.90 -3.00
CA ILE A 116 -7.70 3.05 -2.15
C ILE A 116 -6.33 3.60 -2.49
N TRP A 117 -6.13 4.91 -2.35
CA TRP A 117 -4.85 5.58 -2.59
C TRP A 117 -4.79 6.94 -1.89
N SER A 118 -3.60 7.52 -1.81
CA SER A 118 -3.37 8.84 -1.24
C SER A 118 -3.29 9.92 -2.33
N SER A 119 -4.06 11.00 -2.20
CA SER A 119 -4.02 12.12 -3.16
C SER A 119 -4.14 13.48 -2.50
N VAL A 120 -3.42 14.45 -3.06
CA VAL A 120 -3.66 15.87 -2.86
C VAL A 120 -4.66 16.37 -3.89
N VAL A 121 -5.67 17.10 -3.44
CA VAL A 121 -6.56 17.88 -4.29
C VAL A 121 -6.52 19.33 -3.85
N GLU A 122 -6.01 20.19 -4.71
CA GLU A 122 -5.82 21.63 -4.46
C GLU A 122 -6.37 22.42 -5.66
N ALA A 123 -7.39 23.25 -5.42
CA ALA A 123 -8.01 24.04 -6.47
C ALA A 123 -7.00 25.01 -7.10
N GLY A 124 -6.74 24.86 -8.40
CA GLY A 124 -5.75 25.66 -9.14
C GLY A 124 -4.29 25.28 -8.87
N GLY A 125 -4.04 24.23 -8.07
CA GLY A 125 -2.71 23.68 -7.85
C GLY A 125 -2.17 22.96 -9.09
N THR A 126 -0.85 22.87 -9.18
CA THR A 126 -0.16 22.07 -10.20
C THR A 126 0.87 21.16 -9.54
N ALA A 127 1.06 19.97 -10.11
CA ALA A 127 2.05 19.01 -9.61
C ALA A 127 3.47 19.36 -10.09
N GLU A 128 3.61 20.16 -11.15
CA GLU A 128 4.90 20.51 -11.74
C GLU A 128 5.75 21.34 -10.77
N GLY A 129 7.01 20.92 -10.57
CA GLY A 129 7.96 21.60 -9.70
C GLY A 129 7.64 21.50 -8.19
N ARG A 130 6.62 20.71 -7.82
CA ARG A 130 6.21 20.55 -6.43
C ARG A 130 7.17 19.60 -5.70
N ASP A 131 7.69 20.07 -4.57
CA ASP A 131 8.58 19.29 -3.72
C ASP A 131 7.77 18.40 -2.77
N PHE A 132 7.26 17.31 -3.33
CA PHE A 132 6.48 16.32 -2.61
C PHE A 132 7.29 15.60 -1.51
N GLU A 133 8.62 15.61 -1.61
CA GLU A 133 9.51 14.91 -0.69
C GLU A 133 9.82 15.72 0.57
N HIS A 134 9.98 17.05 0.43
CA HIS A 134 10.40 17.90 1.56
C HIS A 134 9.32 18.86 2.07
N VAL A 135 8.22 19.04 1.33
CA VAL A 135 7.12 19.92 1.73
C VAL A 135 5.90 19.11 2.11
N GLY A 136 5.39 19.36 3.32
CA GLY A 136 4.16 18.73 3.80
C GLY A 136 2.99 19.02 2.88
N GLN A 137 2.19 17.99 2.63
CA GLN A 137 1.10 18.01 1.66
C GLN A 137 -0.23 17.72 2.34
N ASN A 138 -1.33 18.18 1.74
CA ASN A 138 -2.67 17.97 2.30
C ASN A 138 -3.35 16.76 1.65
N HIS A 139 -2.79 15.57 1.88
CA HIS A 139 -3.33 14.32 1.34
C HIS A 139 -4.56 13.85 2.11
N ARG A 140 -5.43 13.14 1.40
CA ARG A 140 -6.49 12.30 1.94
C ARG A 140 -6.44 10.94 1.28
N ILE A 141 -7.11 9.97 1.90
CA ILE A 141 -7.34 8.68 1.25
C ILE A 141 -8.56 8.80 0.36
N TRP A 142 -8.38 8.48 -0.90
CA TRP A 142 -9.41 8.41 -1.94
C TRP A 142 -9.70 6.97 -2.29
N HIS A 143 -10.84 6.73 -2.90
CA HIS A 143 -11.18 5.41 -3.41
C HIS A 143 -12.05 5.44 -4.65
N CYS A 144 -12.11 4.31 -5.34
CA CYS A 144 -13.17 3.94 -6.26
C CYS A 144 -13.51 2.45 -6.07
N THR A 145 -14.56 1.97 -6.74
CA THR A 145 -14.92 0.56 -6.76
C THR A 145 -14.86 -0.03 -8.16
N THR A 146 -14.65 -1.34 -8.24
CA THR A 146 -14.68 -2.11 -9.48
C THR A 146 -15.16 -3.54 -9.21
N GLU A 147 -15.75 -4.17 -10.23
CA GLU A 147 -16.06 -5.61 -10.23
C GLU A 147 -15.03 -6.43 -11.02
N ASP A 148 -14.27 -5.79 -11.90
CA ASP A 148 -13.52 -6.47 -12.97
C ASP A 148 -12.15 -5.84 -13.29
N PHE A 149 -11.77 -4.77 -12.59
CA PHE A 149 -10.59 -3.94 -12.88
C PHE A 149 -10.59 -3.28 -14.27
N GLU A 150 -11.67 -3.32 -15.03
CA GLU A 150 -11.83 -2.62 -16.31
C GLU A 150 -12.75 -1.41 -16.18
N THR A 151 -13.81 -1.54 -15.39
CA THR A 151 -14.78 -0.49 -15.12
C THR A 151 -14.66 -0.01 -13.69
N PHE A 152 -14.66 1.30 -13.48
CA PHE A 152 -14.48 1.92 -12.17
C PHE A 152 -15.59 2.92 -11.87
N SER A 153 -16.02 2.98 -10.62
CA SER A 153 -16.83 4.09 -10.15
C SER A 153 -16.07 5.42 -10.26
N ALA A 154 -16.80 6.54 -10.18
CA ALA A 154 -16.16 7.83 -9.95
C ALA A 154 -15.35 7.80 -8.63
N PRO A 155 -14.18 8.46 -8.58
CA PRO A 155 -13.38 8.54 -7.36
C PRO A 155 -14.06 9.42 -6.31
N GLY A 156 -13.92 9.05 -5.04
CA GLY A 156 -14.45 9.78 -3.90
C GLY A 156 -13.50 9.74 -2.70
N LEU A 157 -13.76 10.62 -1.71
CA LEU A 157 -13.04 10.57 -0.44
C LEU A 157 -13.40 9.28 0.30
N PHE A 158 -12.38 8.53 0.69
CA PHE A 158 -12.53 7.36 1.53
C PHE A 158 -12.38 7.76 3.00
N PHE A 159 -11.29 8.42 3.35
CA PHE A 159 -10.96 8.74 4.73
C PHE A 159 -10.35 10.13 4.88
N ASP A 160 -10.94 10.92 5.79
CA ASP A 160 -10.52 12.25 6.18
C ASP A 160 -10.66 12.43 7.72
N PRO A 161 -9.56 12.28 8.48
CA PRO A 161 -9.57 12.51 9.92
C PRO A 161 -9.32 13.99 10.30
N GLY A 162 -9.45 14.92 9.35
CA GLY A 162 -9.23 16.35 9.55
C GLY A 162 -7.77 16.80 9.46
N HIS A 163 -6.84 15.90 9.11
CA HIS A 163 -5.42 16.19 8.91
C HIS A 163 -4.86 15.33 7.77
N SER A 164 -3.63 15.65 7.33
CA SER A 164 -2.99 14.91 6.24
C SER A 164 -2.65 13.50 6.66
N VAL A 165 -3.00 12.54 5.80
CA VAL A 165 -2.74 11.11 5.96
C VAL A 165 -2.37 10.50 4.62
N ILE A 166 -1.53 9.47 4.66
CA ILE A 166 -1.15 8.69 3.48
C ILE A 166 -1.06 7.19 3.83
N ASP A 167 -0.78 6.38 2.80
CA ASP A 167 -0.40 4.97 2.91
C ASP A 167 -1.40 4.12 3.70
N ALA A 168 -2.67 4.19 3.32
CA ALA A 168 -3.70 3.38 3.95
C ALA A 168 -3.62 1.93 3.49
N THR A 169 -3.67 1.00 4.45
CA THR A 169 -3.82 -0.42 4.20
C THR A 169 -5.03 -0.95 4.97
N VAL A 170 -5.85 -1.79 4.31
CA VAL A 170 -7.13 -2.27 4.83
C VAL A 170 -7.15 -3.79 4.87
N ARG A 171 -7.64 -4.33 5.97
CA ARG A 171 -7.87 -5.76 6.19
C ARG A 171 -9.25 -5.99 6.75
N GLU A 172 -9.89 -7.08 6.34
CA GLU A 172 -11.11 -7.58 6.97
C GLU A 172 -10.79 -8.13 8.36
N SER A 173 -11.64 -7.84 9.33
CA SER A 173 -11.51 -8.33 10.71
C SER A 173 -12.25 -9.66 10.89
N ASP A 174 -11.72 -10.55 11.74
CA ASP A 174 -12.34 -11.88 11.99
C ASP A 174 -13.79 -11.81 12.51
N GLY A 175 -14.17 -10.70 13.16
CA GLY A 175 -15.52 -10.45 13.67
C GLY A 175 -16.48 -9.79 12.68
N GLY A 176 -16.06 -9.56 11.44
CA GLY A 176 -16.74 -8.67 10.49
C GLY A 176 -16.20 -7.24 10.54
N GLY A 177 -16.52 -6.47 9.50
CA GLY A 177 -15.96 -5.14 9.30
C GLY A 177 -14.48 -5.17 8.92
N PHE A 178 -13.82 -4.03 9.06
CA PHE A 178 -12.47 -3.79 8.56
C PHE A 178 -11.62 -3.04 9.58
N LEU A 179 -10.33 -3.38 9.60
CA LEU A 179 -9.26 -2.64 10.25
C LEU A 179 -8.47 -1.91 9.17
N MET A 180 -8.24 -0.62 9.36
CA MET A 180 -7.36 0.18 8.53
C MET A 180 -6.20 0.72 9.35
N ALA A 181 -5.00 0.58 8.82
CA ALA A 181 -3.83 1.31 9.27
C ALA A 181 -3.52 2.42 8.26
N TYR A 182 -3.01 3.55 8.74
CA TYR A 182 -2.62 4.68 7.90
C TYR A 182 -1.52 5.49 8.59
N LYS A 183 -0.71 6.20 7.81
CA LYS A 183 0.32 7.11 8.33
C LYS A 183 -0.30 8.47 8.65
N ASP A 184 -0.02 8.99 9.85
CA ASP A 184 -0.22 10.41 10.16
C ASP A 184 0.89 11.24 9.50
N GLU A 185 0.55 11.98 8.45
CA GLU A 185 1.52 12.69 7.62
C GLU A 185 1.83 14.12 8.12
N ARG A 186 1.36 14.48 9.33
CA ARG A 186 1.70 15.76 9.96
C ARG A 186 3.21 15.87 10.24
N GLY A 187 3.66 17.10 10.44
CA GLY A 187 5.07 17.39 10.72
C GLY A 187 5.96 17.41 9.47
N THR A 188 7.24 17.16 9.66
CA THR A 188 8.30 17.22 8.64
C THR A 188 9.07 15.91 8.62
N ASN A 189 9.80 15.64 7.53
CA ASN A 189 10.66 14.46 7.40
C ASN A 189 11.94 14.64 8.23
N ASP A 190 11.80 14.55 9.55
CA ASP A 190 12.84 14.73 10.56
C ASP A 190 12.65 13.69 11.67
N LEU A 191 13.74 13.03 12.11
CA LEU A 191 13.72 12.01 13.16
C LEU A 191 13.19 12.52 14.52
N ALA A 192 13.19 13.84 14.74
CA ALA A 192 12.67 14.46 15.95
C ALA A 192 11.18 14.87 15.84
N THR A 193 10.52 14.62 14.70
CA THR A 193 9.11 14.97 14.55
C THR A 193 8.20 14.14 15.45
N ALA A 194 7.11 14.72 15.92
CA ALA A 194 6.18 14.06 16.85
C ALA A 194 5.09 13.23 16.14
N HIS A 195 5.08 13.23 14.81
CA HIS A 195 4.12 12.55 13.92
C HIS A 195 4.88 11.63 12.95
N LYS A 196 4.33 11.29 11.78
CA LYS A 196 4.90 10.30 10.84
C LYS A 196 4.96 8.91 11.47
N ASP A 197 3.89 8.53 12.15
CA ASP A 197 3.69 7.22 12.74
C ASP A 197 2.37 6.63 12.26
N ILE A 198 2.15 5.35 12.55
CA ILE A 198 0.97 4.63 12.09
C ILE A 198 -0.13 4.67 13.15
N HIS A 199 -1.32 5.04 12.69
CA HIS A 199 -2.56 5.02 13.43
C HIS A 199 -3.53 3.98 12.85
N LEU A 200 -4.50 3.57 13.66
CA LEU A 200 -5.51 2.60 13.27
C LEU A 200 -6.92 3.19 13.38
N THR A 201 -7.84 2.70 12.56
CA THR A 201 -9.28 2.90 12.71
C THR A 201 -10.03 1.67 12.18
N THR A 202 -11.30 1.54 12.54
CA THR A 202 -12.16 0.45 12.10
C THR A 202 -13.42 0.99 11.44
N PHE A 203 -14.03 0.22 10.56
CA PHE A 203 -15.31 0.54 9.92
C PHE A 203 -16.05 -0.73 9.50
N GLU A 204 -17.38 -0.65 9.43
CA GLU A 204 -18.22 -1.79 9.01
C GLU A 204 -18.52 -1.77 7.51
N THR A 205 -18.75 -0.58 6.96
CA THR A 205 -19.04 -0.37 5.54
C THR A 205 -17.92 0.46 4.92
N PRO A 206 -17.27 0.01 3.82
CA PRO A 206 -16.28 0.80 3.12
C PRO A 206 -16.80 2.19 2.71
N GLY A 207 -16.07 3.25 3.05
CA GLY A 207 -16.50 4.64 2.84
C GLY A 207 -17.64 5.11 3.76
N GLY A 208 -18.02 4.28 4.74
CA GLY A 208 -19.00 4.60 5.78
C GLY A 208 -18.38 5.34 6.97
N PRO A 209 -19.06 5.33 8.14
CA PRO A 209 -18.51 5.91 9.36
C PRO A 209 -17.30 5.12 9.87
N TYR A 210 -16.25 5.85 10.24
CA TYR A 210 -15.04 5.30 10.86
C TYR A 210 -15.08 5.46 12.37
N SER A 211 -14.49 4.51 13.11
CA SER A 211 -14.26 4.66 14.53
C SER A 211 -13.25 5.78 14.82
N ALA A 212 -13.24 6.26 16.06
CA ALA A 212 -12.15 7.10 16.53
C ALA A 212 -10.80 6.39 16.28
N SER A 213 -9.82 7.14 15.79
CA SER A 213 -8.51 6.57 15.53
C SER A 213 -7.77 6.27 16.83
N THR A 214 -7.04 5.15 16.84
CA THR A 214 -6.16 4.73 17.93
C THR A 214 -4.70 4.78 17.47
N GLY A 215 -3.77 4.78 18.42
CA GLY A 215 -2.34 4.86 18.15
C GLY A 215 -1.66 6.04 18.86
N PRO A 216 -0.36 6.28 18.57
CA PRO A 216 0.43 5.58 17.56
C PRO A 216 0.68 4.11 17.93
N VAL A 217 0.69 3.23 16.92
CA VAL A 217 0.99 1.79 17.09
C VAL A 217 2.40 1.42 16.62
N THR A 218 3.16 2.41 16.14
CA THR A 218 4.55 2.32 15.73
C THR A 218 5.38 3.44 16.34
N PRO A 219 6.72 3.35 16.34
CA PRO A 219 7.57 4.51 16.49
C PRO A 219 7.37 5.52 15.35
N SER A 220 7.94 6.71 15.52
CA SER A 220 8.15 7.71 14.48
C SER A 220 9.66 7.78 14.13
N VAL A 221 10.08 8.05 12.89
CA VAL A 221 9.26 8.25 11.68
C VAL A 221 9.19 6.95 10.86
N VAL A 222 7.99 6.59 10.41
CA VAL A 222 7.74 5.40 9.59
C VAL A 222 6.65 5.67 8.55
N GLU A 223 6.56 4.81 7.53
CA GLU A 223 5.51 4.86 6.50
C GLU A 223 5.22 3.49 5.89
N GLY A 224 4.33 3.44 4.90
CA GLY A 224 3.97 2.23 4.18
C GLY A 224 3.60 1.04 5.06
N PRO A 225 2.60 1.17 5.96
CA PRO A 225 2.14 0.03 6.73
C PRO A 225 1.57 -1.04 5.79
N SER A 226 1.90 -2.31 6.03
CA SER A 226 1.23 -3.44 5.40
C SER A 226 0.99 -4.56 6.41
N MET A 227 -0.22 -5.11 6.40
CA MET A 227 -0.70 -6.08 7.40
C MET A 227 -0.94 -7.47 6.82
N PHE A 228 -0.47 -8.51 7.51
CA PHE A 228 -0.71 -9.93 7.18
C PHE A 228 -0.96 -10.78 8.44
N HIS A 229 -1.56 -11.96 8.30
CA HIS A 229 -1.85 -12.86 9.41
C HIS A 229 -0.74 -13.90 9.54
N ARG A 230 -0.25 -14.11 10.76
CA ARG A 230 0.72 -15.16 11.07
C ARG A 230 0.47 -15.73 12.45
N GLY A 231 0.25 -17.04 12.54
CA GLY A 231 0.16 -17.74 13.83
C GLY A 231 -0.99 -17.24 14.74
N GLY A 232 -2.11 -16.80 14.16
CA GLY A 232 -3.24 -16.24 14.91
C GLY A 232 -3.03 -14.79 15.39
N GLU A 233 -2.02 -14.11 14.86
CA GLU A 233 -1.74 -12.70 15.12
C GLU A 233 -1.75 -11.92 13.80
N THR A 234 -2.16 -10.65 13.84
CA THR A 234 -1.87 -9.70 12.76
C THR A 234 -0.44 -9.21 12.94
N VAL A 235 0.35 -9.22 11.87
CA VAL A 235 1.69 -8.65 11.79
C VAL A 235 1.64 -7.48 10.82
N MET A 236 2.22 -6.35 11.21
CA MET A 236 2.35 -5.16 10.39
C MET A 236 3.82 -4.85 10.16
N ILE A 237 4.21 -4.65 8.91
CA ILE A 237 5.53 -4.12 8.53
C ILE A 237 5.41 -2.64 8.18
N PHE A 238 6.48 -1.88 8.36
CA PHE A 238 6.54 -0.45 8.06
C PHE A 238 7.98 0.00 7.76
N ASP A 239 8.14 0.97 6.85
CA ASP A 239 9.43 1.50 6.41
C ASP A 239 9.90 2.63 7.33
N HIS A 240 11.06 2.49 7.98
CA HIS A 240 11.77 3.63 8.54
C HIS A 240 12.49 4.36 7.41
N TYR A 241 11.73 5.11 6.61
CA TYR A 241 12.19 5.66 5.32
C TYR A 241 13.43 6.55 5.43
N LEU A 242 13.62 7.28 6.54
CA LEU A 242 14.83 8.08 6.80
C LEU A 242 16.04 7.26 7.26
N GLU A 243 15.83 6.04 7.74
CA GLU A 243 16.87 5.16 8.29
C GLU A 243 17.26 4.01 7.33
N GLY A 244 16.48 3.79 6.27
CA GLY A 244 16.76 2.75 5.28
C GLY A 244 16.60 1.32 5.83
N ARG A 245 15.67 1.12 6.77
CA ARG A 245 15.39 -0.17 7.40
C ARG A 245 13.89 -0.38 7.58
N TYR A 246 13.47 -1.64 7.62
CA TYR A 246 12.09 -1.99 7.96
C TYR A 246 11.93 -2.33 9.44
N GLY A 247 10.77 -1.99 9.99
CA GLY A 247 10.29 -2.44 11.29
C GLY A 247 9.09 -3.36 11.14
N ALA A 248 8.75 -4.07 12.23
CA ALA A 248 7.52 -4.84 12.31
C ALA A 248 6.95 -4.84 13.73
N ALA A 249 5.62 -4.92 13.81
CA ALA A 249 4.88 -5.10 15.04
C ALA A 249 3.81 -6.17 14.85
N ARG A 250 3.33 -6.78 15.93
CA ARG A 250 2.27 -7.78 15.92
C ARG A 250 1.22 -7.52 16.99
N SER A 251 0.00 -7.96 16.73
CA SER A 251 -1.14 -7.85 17.62
C SER A 251 -2.05 -9.07 17.53
N LYS A 252 -2.66 -9.44 18.66
CA LYS A 252 -3.70 -10.50 18.72
C LYS A 252 -5.12 -9.95 18.59
N ASP A 253 -5.31 -8.69 18.95
CA ASP A 253 -6.61 -8.05 19.14
C ASP A 253 -6.78 -6.78 18.28
N GLY A 254 -5.75 -6.39 17.53
CA GLY A 254 -5.71 -5.16 16.75
C GLY A 254 -5.55 -3.89 17.61
N VAL A 255 -5.41 -4.03 18.92
CA VAL A 255 -5.36 -2.92 19.88
C VAL A 255 -3.97 -2.81 20.52
N GLU A 256 -3.46 -3.90 21.10
CA GLU A 256 -2.12 -3.92 21.69
C GLU A 256 -1.10 -4.40 20.64
N TRP A 257 -0.11 -3.56 20.32
CA TRP A 257 0.92 -3.86 19.32
C TRP A 257 2.29 -4.01 19.97
N LYS A 258 2.99 -5.08 19.62
CA LYS A 258 4.31 -5.44 20.17
C LYS A 258 5.34 -5.54 19.06
N PRO A 259 6.53 -4.93 19.21
CA PRO A 259 7.60 -5.09 18.24
C PRO A 259 7.93 -6.57 17.99
N VAL A 260 8.23 -6.90 16.74
CA VAL A 260 8.74 -8.21 16.33
C VAL A 260 9.83 -8.02 15.27
N SER A 261 10.80 -8.92 15.21
CA SER A 261 11.84 -8.88 14.19
C SER A 261 11.52 -9.86 13.07
N LEU A 262 11.68 -9.40 11.83
CA LEU A 262 11.56 -10.20 10.61
C LEU A 262 12.85 -10.05 9.80
N ALA A 263 13.27 -11.10 9.08
CA ALA A 263 14.34 -11.01 8.10
C ALA A 263 13.75 -10.60 6.74
N LEU A 264 13.66 -9.30 6.51
CA LEU A 264 13.16 -8.69 5.28
C LEU A 264 14.32 -8.35 4.31
N PRO A 265 14.06 -8.25 2.99
CA PRO A 265 15.08 -7.85 2.02
C PRO A 265 15.71 -6.49 2.35
N PRO A 266 17.04 -6.34 2.22
CA PRO A 266 17.70 -5.05 2.42
C PRO A 266 17.35 -4.07 1.28
N GLY A 267 17.32 -2.77 1.60
CA GLY A 267 17.06 -1.71 0.62
C GLY A 267 15.62 -1.64 0.11
N MET A 268 14.72 -2.45 0.70
CA MET A 268 13.29 -2.36 0.49
C MET A 268 12.77 -0.97 0.88
N ARG A 269 11.87 -0.43 0.06
CA ARG A 269 10.99 0.71 0.35
C ARG A 269 9.54 0.26 0.29
N HIS A 270 8.58 1.16 0.60
CA HIS A 270 7.14 0.90 0.73
C HIS A 270 6.70 -0.41 0.05
N ALA A 271 6.22 -1.34 0.87
CA ALA A 271 6.03 -2.72 0.51
C ALA A 271 4.67 -3.22 0.98
N SER A 272 4.10 -4.18 0.26
CA SER A 272 2.88 -4.87 0.65
C SER A 272 3.11 -6.38 0.84
N VAL A 273 2.33 -7.01 1.71
CA VAL A 273 2.40 -8.47 1.95
C VAL A 273 1.13 -9.16 1.46
N LEU A 274 1.28 -10.04 0.48
CA LEU A 274 0.24 -10.92 0.00
C LEU A 274 0.32 -12.27 0.72
N GLU A 275 -0.80 -12.69 1.31
CA GLU A 275 -1.01 -14.07 1.74
C GLU A 275 -1.61 -14.89 0.60
N THR A 276 -0.91 -15.94 0.19
CA THR A 276 -1.35 -16.77 -0.93
C THR A 276 -0.98 -18.24 -0.72
N PRO A 277 -1.78 -19.19 -1.26
CA PRO A 277 -1.33 -20.56 -1.49
C PRO A 277 -0.05 -20.58 -2.32
N LEU A 278 0.77 -21.63 -2.22
CA LEU A 278 2.04 -21.75 -2.96
C LEU A 278 1.83 -21.51 -4.46
N PRO A 279 2.35 -20.42 -5.06
CA PRO A 279 2.42 -20.32 -6.51
C PRO A 279 3.42 -21.39 -6.97
N ALA A 280 3.00 -22.31 -7.83
CA ALA A 280 3.84 -23.43 -8.29
C ALA A 280 5.18 -22.99 -8.93
N ALA A 281 5.28 -21.71 -9.32
CA ALA A 281 6.43 -21.11 -9.99
C ALA A 281 7.49 -20.52 -9.04
N LEU A 282 7.19 -20.31 -7.75
CA LEU A 282 8.21 -19.83 -6.80
C LEU A 282 9.07 -21.01 -6.33
N PRO A 283 10.41 -20.85 -6.30
CA PRO A 283 11.31 -21.94 -5.95
C PRO A 283 10.98 -22.47 -4.56
N LEU A 284 10.71 -23.77 -4.47
CA LEU A 284 10.79 -24.51 -3.22
C LEU A 284 12.26 -24.48 -2.80
N ARG A 285 12.57 -24.01 -1.60
CA ARG A 285 13.93 -24.07 -1.05
C ARG A 285 14.52 -25.48 -1.16
#